data_AF-T0FZV2-F1
#
_entry.id   AF-T0FZV2-F1
#
_cell.length_a   1.000
_cell.length_b   1.000
_cell.length_c   1.000
_cell.angle_alpha   90.00
_cell.angle_beta   90.00
_cell.angle_gamma   90.00
#
_symmetry.space_group_name_H-M   'P 1'
#
loop_
_entity.id
_entity.type
_entity.pdbx_description
1 polymer ?
#
loop_
_entity_poly.entity_id
_entity_poly.type
_entity_poly.pdbx_seq_one_letter_code
_entity_poly.pdbx_strand_id
1 'polypeptide(L)'
;MDQKYEKVATIESQSPDIENDEKKVRDLINSTGSIVQYENSSGLKQRKNRVIKLAVDVPPEKFDELVNEFKQIGKNVASNDR
;
A
#
# COMPACT_ATOMS: atom_id res chain seq x y z
N MET A 1 -22.54 16.57 -17.53
CA MET A 1 -22.52 15.09 -17.52
C MET A 1 -21.24 14.69 -16.79
N ASP A 2 -21.24 14.78 -15.46
CA ASP A 2 -20.09 14.41 -14.64
C ASP A 2 -20.08 12.90 -14.44
N GLN A 3 -19.27 12.18 -15.21
CA GLN A 3 -18.89 10.82 -14.84
C GLN A 3 -17.97 10.93 -13.63
N LYS A 4 -18.50 10.60 -12.45
CA LYS A 4 -17.69 10.41 -11.24
C LYS A 4 -16.85 9.14 -11.44
N TYR A 5 -15.70 9.29 -12.09
CA TYR A 5 -14.76 8.18 -12.26
C TYR A 5 -14.19 7.81 -10.90
N GLU A 6 -14.75 6.80 -10.28
CA GLU A 6 -14.13 6.14 -9.15
C GLU A 6 -12.99 5.29 -9.68
N LYS A 7 -11.75 5.67 -9.35
CA LYS A 7 -10.56 4.89 -9.69
C LYS A 7 -10.31 3.88 -8.59
N VAL A 8 -9.99 2.65 -8.96
CA VAL A 8 -9.65 1.57 -8.03
C VAL A 8 -8.30 0.97 -8.45
N ALA A 9 -7.41 0.74 -7.49
CA ALA A 9 -6.14 0.06 -7.69
C ALA A 9 -5.94 -0.97 -6.59
N THR A 10 -5.45 -2.15 -6.98
CA THR A 10 -4.99 -3.19 -6.05
C THR A 10 -3.48 -3.32 -6.19
N ILE A 11 -2.77 -3.18 -5.07
CA ILE A 11 -1.31 -3.26 -5.01
C ILE A 11 -0.96 -4.31 -3.97
N GLU A 12 -0.16 -5.27 -4.39
CA GLU A 12 0.41 -6.29 -3.53
C GLU A 12 1.93 -6.15 -3.57
N SER A 13 2.56 -6.28 -2.41
CA SER A 13 4.00 -6.19 -2.28
C SER A 13 4.49 -7.18 -1.23
N GLN A 14 5.68 -7.73 -1.46
CA GLN A 14 6.34 -8.64 -0.54
C GLN A 14 7.73 -8.10 -0.26
N SER A 15 8.08 -8.03 1.02
CA SER A 15 9.35 -7.47 1.46
C SER A 15 9.84 -8.18 2.72
N PRO A 16 11.17 -8.35 2.89
CA PRO A 16 11.74 -8.85 4.14
C PRO A 16 11.61 -7.83 5.28
N ASP A 17 11.40 -6.55 4.98
CA ASP A 17 11.31 -5.44 5.94
C ASP A 17 9.87 -4.86 5.97
N ILE A 18 8.91 -5.72 6.31
CA ILE A 18 7.49 -5.36 6.33
C ILE A 18 7.17 -4.22 7.30
N GLU A 19 7.94 -4.06 8.37
CA GLU A 19 7.68 -3.01 9.38
C GLU A 19 8.00 -1.62 8.85
N ASN A 20 9.13 -1.48 8.16
CA ASN A 20 9.51 -0.24 7.50
C ASN A 20 8.56 0.09 6.33
N ASP A 21 8.16 -0.92 5.56
CA ASP A 21 7.24 -0.74 4.44
C ASP A 21 5.83 -0.39 4.91
N GLU A 22 5.33 -1.04 5.95
CA GLU A 22 4.07 -0.67 6.61
C GLU A 22 4.11 0.78 7.10
N LYS A 23 5.23 1.20 7.72
CA LYS A 23 5.40 2.58 8.17
C LYS A 23 5.33 3.57 7.01
N LYS A 24 6.05 3.33 5.91
CA LYS A 24 6.01 4.19 4.72
C LYS A 24 4.62 4.28 4.12
N VAL A 25 3.88 3.16 4.03
CA VAL A 25 2.50 3.15 3.55
C VAL A 25 1.62 4.05 4.42
N ARG A 26 1.71 3.92 5.75
CA ARG A 26 0.92 4.75 6.68
C ARG A 26 1.31 6.22 6.63
N ASP A 27 2.60 6.53 6.54
CA ASP A 27 3.10 7.90 6.42
C ASP A 27 2.57 8.57 5.15
N LEU A 28 2.58 7.86 4.02
CA LEU A 28 2.02 8.35 2.76
C LEU A 28 0.52 8.63 2.88
N ILE A 29 -0.25 7.68 3.41
CA ILE A 29 -1.71 7.82 3.61
C ILE A 29 -2.02 9.09 4.42
N ASN A 30 -1.29 9.30 5.53
CA ASN A 30 -1.47 10.47 6.37
C ASN A 30 -1.09 11.78 5.65
N SER A 31 -0.01 11.76 4.86
CA SER A 31 0.49 12.95 4.17
C SER A 31 -0.42 13.44 3.03
N THR A 32 -1.23 12.55 2.46
CA THR A 32 -2.11 12.84 1.32
C THR A 32 -3.56 13.13 1.71
N GLY A 33 -3.87 13.14 3.02
CA GLY A 33 -5.25 13.27 3.51
C GLY A 33 -6.13 12.07 3.17
N SER A 34 -5.51 10.92 2.86
CA SER A 34 -6.20 9.67 2.59
C SER A 34 -6.63 8.99 3.89
N ILE A 35 -7.67 8.16 3.83
CA ILE A 35 -8.27 7.56 5.03
C ILE A 35 -8.24 6.04 4.89
N VAL A 36 -7.68 5.35 5.89
CA VAL A 36 -7.81 3.88 5.99
C VAL A 36 -9.26 3.57 6.40
N GLN A 37 -10.03 2.99 5.50
CA GLN A 37 -11.41 2.56 5.76
C GLN A 37 -11.46 1.15 6.37
N TYR A 38 -10.47 0.32 6.04
CA TYR A 38 -10.38 -1.05 6.53
C TYR A 38 -8.93 -1.46 6.74
N GLU A 39 -8.70 -2.21 7.81
CA GLU A 39 -7.42 -2.81 8.11
C GLU A 39 -7.60 -4.25 8.61
N ASN A 40 -6.78 -5.16 8.09
CA ASN A 40 -6.62 -6.51 8.62
C ASN A 40 -5.14 -6.88 8.64
N SER A 41 -4.65 -7.29 9.81
CA SER A 41 -3.31 -7.84 9.98
C SER A 41 -3.42 -9.29 10.45
N SER A 42 -2.66 -10.17 9.82
CA SER A 42 -2.58 -11.59 10.17
C SER A 42 -1.14 -12.09 10.12
N GLY A 43 -0.90 -13.27 10.70
CA GLY A 43 0.44 -13.84 10.83
C GLY A 43 1.22 -13.30 12.03
N LEU A 44 2.38 -13.89 12.31
CA LEU A 44 3.22 -13.54 13.46
C LEU A 44 4.37 -12.66 13.00
N LYS A 45 4.63 -11.54 13.70
CA LYS A 45 5.73 -10.62 13.37
C LYS A 45 7.10 -11.32 13.26
N GLN A 46 7.35 -12.31 14.12
CA GLN A 46 8.61 -13.06 14.16
C GLN A 46 8.74 -14.12 13.04
N ARG A 47 7.69 -14.31 12.23
CA ARG A 47 7.64 -15.28 11.14
C ARG A 47 7.48 -14.52 9.84
N LYS A 48 8.07 -15.03 8.74
CA LYS A 48 7.95 -14.44 7.39
C LYS A 48 6.55 -14.65 6.77
N ASN A 49 5.49 -14.69 7.58
CA ASN A 49 4.11 -14.94 7.17
C ASN A 49 3.15 -13.82 7.59
N ARG A 50 3.68 -12.66 8.00
CA ARG A 50 2.85 -11.48 8.30
C ARG A 50 2.24 -10.95 7.01
N VAL A 51 0.93 -10.72 7.03
CA VAL A 51 0.16 -10.16 5.91
C VAL A 51 -0.68 -9.01 6.45
N ILE A 52 -0.62 -7.87 5.77
CA ILE A 52 -1.36 -6.66 6.12
C ILE A 52 -2.20 -6.28 4.90
N LYS A 53 -3.51 -6.12 5.11
CA LYS A 53 -4.47 -5.70 4.09
C LYS A 53 -5.08 -4.39 4.52
N LEU A 54 -5.04 -3.40 3.63
CA LEU A 54 -5.59 -2.07 3.85
C LEU A 54 -6.57 -1.74 2.71
N ALA A 55 -7.73 -1.18 3.05
CA ALA A 55 -8.56 -0.45 2.11
C ALA A 55 -8.45 1.03 2.43
N VAL A 56 -8.10 1.84 1.44
CA VAL A 56 -7.79 3.26 1.63
C VAL A 56 -8.65 4.08 0.68
N ASP A 57 -9.34 5.07 1.24
CA ASP A 57 -10.00 6.14 0.50
C ASP A 57 -8.98 7.20 0.14
N VAL A 58 -8.90 7.54 -1.14
CA VAL A 58 -7.86 8.41 -1.67
C VAL A 58 -8.51 9.59 -2.39
N PRO A 59 -8.11 10.83 -2.10
CA PRO A 59 -8.56 11.99 -2.86
C PRO A 59 -8.28 11.79 -4.37
N PRO A 60 -9.25 12.02 -5.26
CA PRO A 60 -9.11 11.72 -6.69
C PRO A 60 -7.87 12.35 -7.35
N GLU A 61 -7.51 13.56 -6.95
CA GLU A 61 -6.35 14.31 -7.43
C GLU A 61 -5.00 13.73 -6.97
N LYS A 62 -5.00 12.90 -5.92
CA LYS A 62 -3.82 12.22 -5.37
C LYS A 62 -3.72 10.76 -5.76
N PHE A 63 -4.76 10.21 -6.41
CA PHE A 63 -4.85 8.78 -6.72
C PHE A 63 -3.63 8.26 -7.49
N ASP A 64 -3.28 8.89 -8.62
CA ASP A 64 -2.21 8.39 -9.49
C ASP A 64 -0.82 8.53 -8.82
N GLU A 65 -0.60 9.61 -8.08
CA GLU A 65 0.62 9.87 -7.30
C GLU A 65 0.80 8.78 -6.22
N LEU A 66 -0.22 8.57 -5.41
CA LEU A 66 -0.20 7.65 -4.27
C LEU A 66 -0.06 6.19 -4.72
N VAL A 67 -0.74 5.81 -5.82
CA VAL A 67 -0.57 4.48 -6.45
C VAL A 67 0.85 4.27 -6.96
N ASN A 68 1.47 5.29 -7.56
CA ASN A 68 2.84 5.19 -8.04
C ASN A 68 3.85 5.06 -6.89
N GLU A 69 3.66 5.79 -5.80
CA GLU A 69 4.47 5.68 -4.59
C GLU A 69 4.34 4.29 -3.94
N PHE A 70 3.11 3.79 -3.77
CA PHE A 70 2.86 2.45 -3.24
C PHE A 70 3.52 1.34 -4.06
N LYS A 71 3.56 1.48 -5.40
CA LYS A 71 4.27 0.53 -6.29
C LYS A 71 5.78 0.50 -6.10
N GLN A 72 6.39 1.51 -5.48
CA GLN A 72 7.82 1.50 -5.16
C GLN A 72 8.12 0.85 -3.80
N ILE A 73 7.12 0.71 -2.93
CA ILE A 73 7.29 0.10 -1.60
C ILE A 73 7.40 -1.42 -1.74
N GLY A 74 8.41 -2.00 -1.08
CA GLY A 74 8.69 -3.43 -1.10
C GLY A 74 9.28 -3.98 -2.41
N LYS A 75 9.66 -3.12 -3.39
CA LYS A 75 10.47 -3.53 -4.56
C LYS A 75 11.88 -4.05 -4.23
N ASN A 76 12.26 -4.11 -2.95
CA ASN A 76 13.53 -4.67 -2.48
C ASN A 76 13.44 -6.18 -2.17
N VAL A 77 12.92 -6.96 -3.11
CA VAL A 77 13.29 -8.37 -3.22
C VAL A 77 14.05 -8.47 -4.53
N ALA A 78 15.38 -8.62 -4.44
CA ALA A 78 16.22 -8.87 -5.59
C ALA A 78 15.57 -9.97 -6.44
N SER A 79 15.07 -9.59 -7.62
CA SER A 79 14.62 -10.51 -8.65
C SER A 79 15.85 -11.27 -9.10
N ASN A 80 16.15 -12.39 -8.46
CA ASN A 80 17.04 -13.38 -9.03
C ASN A 80 16.21 -14.14 -10.08
N ASP A 81 16.03 -13.50 -11.24
CA ASP A 81 15.61 -14.19 -12.45
C ASP A 81 16.56 -15.38 -12.66
N ARG A 82 15.99 -16.59 -12.69
CA ARG A 82 16.64 -17.81 -13.17
C ARG A 82 15.91 -18.27 -14.41
#